data_AF-A0A5F1Z1D3-F1
#
_entry.id   AF-A0A5F1Z1D3-F1
#
_cell.length_a   1.000
_cell.length_b   1.000
_cell.length_c   1.000
_cell.angle_alpha   90.00
_cell.angle_beta   90.00
_cell.angle_gamma   90.00
#
_symmetry.space_group_name_H-M   'P 1'
#
loop_
_entity.id
_entity.type
_entity.pdbx_description
1 polymer ?
#
loop_
_entity_poly.entity_id
_entity_poly.type
_entity_poly.pdbx_seq_one_letter_code
_entity_poly.pdbx_strand_id
1 'polypeptide(L)' 'MITRYKLEYLKQSMRLLDLKNADGEVRSESEIRDLLLTRCALQEYYLEKRNLLPSYHVWLEDQGLGEWASH' A
#
# COMPACT_ATOMS: atom_id res chain seq x y z
N MET A 1 -11.83 6.36 3.72
CA MET A 1 -10.87 6.95 2.76
C MET A 1 -9.49 6.90 3.39
N ILE A 2 -8.58 6.04 2.90
CA ILE A 2 -7.16 6.13 3.28
C ILE A 2 -6.63 7.38 2.60
N THR A 3 -6.35 8.42 3.39
CA THR A 3 -5.89 9.71 2.87
C THR A 3 -4.52 9.54 2.19
N ARG A 4 -4.25 10.34 1.16
CA ARG A 4 -2.96 10.40 0.44
C ARG A 4 -1.75 10.46 1.41
N TYR A 5 -1.93 11.11 2.55
CA TYR A 5 -1.00 11.15 3.67
C TYR A 5 -0.70 9.79 4.30
N LYS A 6 -1.70 8.94 4.54
CA LYS A 6 -1.49 7.58 5.06
C LYS A 6 -0.72 6.72 4.08
N LEU A 7 -0.94 6.90 2.78
CA LEU A 7 -0.24 6.14 1.74
C LEU A 7 1.21 6.59 1.58
N GLU A 8 1.48 7.90 1.59
CA GLU A 8 2.85 8.42 1.57
C GLU A 8 3.60 8.11 2.88
N TYR A 9 2.92 8.14 4.02
CA TYR A 9 3.46 7.64 5.28
C TYR A 9 3.81 6.14 5.18
N LEU A 10 2.93 5.32 4.60
CA LEU A 10 3.20 3.90 4.35
C LEU A 10 4.40 3.70 3.42
N LYS A 11 4.52 4.48 2.34
CA LYS A 11 5.68 4.45 1.43
C LYS A 11 6.97 4.90 2.10
N GLN A 12 6.94 5.93 2.94
CA GLN A 12 8.10 6.40 3.71
C GLN A 12 8.45 5.44 4.85
N SER A 13 7.46 4.79 5.46
CA SER A 13 7.63 3.72 6.44
C SER A 13 7.99 2.38 5.78
N MET A 14 7.94 2.27 4.45
CA MET A 14 8.58 1.18 3.69
C MET A 14 10.12 1.25 3.72
N ARG A 15 10.72 1.79 4.79
CA ARG A 15 11.94 1.20 5.38
C ARG A 15 11.61 -0.21 5.91
N LEU A 16 11.08 -1.09 5.05
CA LEU A 16 10.71 -2.48 5.35
C LEU A 16 11.95 -3.39 5.36
N LEU A 17 13.08 -2.88 5.81
CA LEU A 17 14.26 -3.68 6.06
C LEU A 17 15.16 -2.93 7.03
N ASP A 18 14.56 -2.52 8.15
CA ASP A 18 15.39 -2.34 9.32
C ASP A 18 15.84 -3.73 9.76
N LEU A 19 17.13 -4.02 9.72
CA LEU A 19 17.61 -5.31 10.23
C LEU A 19 17.57 -5.34 11.76
N LYS A 20 17.20 -4.21 12.38
CA LYS A 20 17.05 -4.07 13.82
C LYS A 20 15.58 -3.97 14.23
N ASN A 21 15.23 -4.57 15.35
CA ASN A 21 13.92 -4.44 15.98
C ASN A 21 13.81 -3.09 16.74
N ALA A 22 12.68 -2.84 17.38
CA ALA A 22 12.45 -1.58 18.11
C ALA A 22 13.43 -1.36 19.26
N ASP A 23 14.02 -2.43 19.78
CA ASP A 23 15.02 -2.44 20.85
C ASP A 23 16.46 -2.30 20.31
N GLY A 24 16.62 -2.20 18.98
CA GLY A 24 17.92 -2.04 18.33
C GLY A 24 18.70 -3.35 18.13
N GLU A 25 18.11 -4.49 18.47
CA GLU A 25 18.69 -5.82 18.29
C GLU A 25 18.48 -6.33 16.87
N VAL A 26 19.40 -7.19 16.39
CA VAL A 26 19.28 -7.79 15.06
C VAL A 26 18.07 -8.72 15.02
N ARG A 27 17.19 -8.53 14.03
CA ARG A 27 16.02 -9.36 13.80
C ARG A 27 16.43 -10.80 13.49
N SER A 28 15.72 -11.75 14.06
CA SER A 28 15.80 -13.16 13.72
C SER A 28 15.36 -13.42 12.28
N GLU A 29 15.76 -14.56 11.73
CA GLU A 29 15.37 -14.97 10.38
C GLU A 29 13.85 -15.09 10.21
N SER A 30 13.13 -15.51 11.26
CA SER A 30 11.67 -15.58 11.25
C SER A 30 11.04 -14.20 11.17
N GLU A 31 11.51 -13.24 11.97
CA GLU A 31 11.01 -11.86 11.93
C GLU A 31 11.27 -11.19 10.58
N ILE A 32 12.45 -11.44 9.99
CA ILE A 32 12.78 -10.97 8.64
C ILE A 32 11.81 -11.57 7.61
N ARG A 33 11.53 -12.87 7.70
CA ARG A 33 10.61 -13.57 6.80
C ARG A 33 9.19 -13.01 6.89
N ASP A 34 8.67 -12.82 8.09
CA ASP A 34 7.33 -12.27 8.30
C ASP A 34 7.20 -10.84 7.77
N LEU A 35 8.26 -10.05 7.93
CA LEU A 35 8.32 -8.70 7.43
C LEU A 35 8.34 -8.66 5.89
N LEU A 36 9.09 -9.56 5.26
CA LEU A 36 9.09 -9.72 3.80
C LEU A 36 7.73 -10.17 3.27
N LEU A 37 7.06 -11.12 3.94
CA LEU A 37 5.72 -11.56 3.57
C LEU A 37 4.69 -10.43 3.68
N THR A 38 4.75 -9.67 4.77
CA THR A 38 3.90 -8.49 4.98
C THR A 38 4.12 -7.45 3.88
N ARG A 39 5.37 -7.23 3.48
CA ARG A 39 5.73 -6.34 2.37
C ARG A 39 5.09 -6.82 1.06
N CYS A 40 5.20 -8.10 0.73
CA CYS A 40 4.61 -8.66 -0.50
C CYS A 40 3.08 -8.47 -0.51
N ALA A 41 2.39 -8.79 0.59
CA ALA A 41 0.95 -8.62 0.70
C ALA A 41 0.50 -7.15 0.53
N LEU A 42 1.24 -6.20 1.12
CA LEU A 42 0.96 -4.77 0.94
C LEU A 42 1.20 -4.31 -0.51
N GLN A 43 2.22 -4.84 -1.17
CA GLN A 43 2.49 -4.54 -2.58
C GLN A 43 1.39 -5.08 -3.50
N GLU A 44 0.96 -6.33 -3.29
CA GLU A 44 -0.15 -6.96 -4.03
C GLU A 44 -1.45 -6.16 -3.85
N TYR A 45 -1.80 -5.83 -2.61
CA TYR A 45 -2.97 -5.00 -2.32
C TYR A 45 -2.90 -3.65 -3.02
N TYR A 46 -1.74 -2.99 -3.01
CA TYR A 46 -1.58 -1.70 -3.68
C TYR A 46 -1.73 -1.81 -5.20
N LEU A 47 -1.15 -2.84 -5.81
CA LEU A 47 -1.31 -3.12 -7.24
C LEU A 47 -2.75 -3.42 -7.59
N GLU A 48 -3.45 -4.23 -6.79
CA GLU A 48 -4.87 -4.52 -6.96
C GLU A 48 -5.72 -3.25 -6.86
N LYS A 49 -5.52 -2.42 -5.83
CA LYS A 49 -6.24 -1.15 -5.69
C LYS A 49 -5.95 -0.18 -6.83
N ARG A 50 -4.71 -0.14 -7.32
CA ARG A 50 -4.35 0.66 -8.49
C ARG A 50 -5.03 0.12 -9.76
N ASN A 51 -5.17 -1.18 -9.91
CA ASN A 51 -5.87 -1.79 -11.05
C ASN A 51 -7.39 -1.57 -10.98
N LEU A 52 -7.96 -1.52 -9.78
CA LEU A 52 -9.37 -1.18 -9.56
C LEU A 52 -9.67 0.29 -9.87
N LEU A 53 -8.68 1.18 -9.85
CA LEU A 53 -8.88 2.61 -10.13
C LEU A 53 -9.33 2.88 -11.57
N PRO A 54 -8.67 2.34 -12.63
CA PRO A 54 -9.22 2.36 -13.98
C PRO A 54 -10.64 1.79 -14.08
N SER A 55 -10.92 0.64 -13.45
CA SER A 55 -12.27 0.04 -13.45
C SER A 55 -13.31 0.94 -12.79
N TYR A 56 -12.94 1.65 -11.73
CA TYR A 56 -13.79 2.65 -11.08
C TYR A 56 -14.06 3.86 -11.98
N HIS A 57 -13.05 4.35 -12.70
CA HIS A 57 -13.24 5.46 -13.65
C HIS A 57 -14.16 5.06 -14.80
N VAL A 58 -13.99 3.87 -15.38
CA VAL A 58 -14.91 3.33 -16.40
C VAL A 58 -16.32 3.23 -15.85
N TRP A 59 -16.49 2.70 -14.64
CA TRP A 59 -17.81 2.62 -14.00
C TRP A 59 -18.44 4.00 -13.77
N LEU A 60 -17.67 5.01 -13.34
CA LEU A 60 -18.17 6.38 -13.20
C LEU A 60 -18.63 6.98 -14.53
N GLU A 61 -17.89 6.74 -15.62
CA GLU A 61 -18.28 7.16 -16.96
C GLU A 61 -19.59 6.49 -17.39
N ASP A 62 -19.74 5.18 -17.17
CA ASP A 62 -20.96 4.43 -17.47
C ASP A 62 -22.18 4.95 -16.67
N GLN A 63 -21.96 5.50 -15.47
CA GLN A 63 -23.01 6.12 -14.65
C GLN A 63 -23.24 7.60 -14.97
N GLY A 64 -22.49 8.20 -15.90
CA GLY A 64 -22.56 9.64 -16.19
C GLY A 64 -22.00 10.55 -15.07
N LEU A 65 -21.21 10.00 -14.15
CA LEU A 65 -20.64 10.67 -12.97
C LEU A 65 -19.14 10.99 -13.14
N GLY A 66 -18.64 11.10 -14.37
CA GLY A 66 -17.22 11.29 -14.66
C GLY A 66 -16.58 12.52 -13.98
N GLU A 67 -17.37 13.56 -13.71
CA GLU A 67 -16.92 14.77 -13.01
C GLU A 67 -16.44 14.51 -11.56
N TRP A 68 -16.87 13.41 -10.93
CA TRP A 68 -16.49 13.04 -9.55
C TRP A 68 -15.07 12.46 -9.44
N ALA A 69 -14.45 12.10 -10.57
CA ALA A 69 -13.09 11.58 -10.60
C ALA A 69 -12.01 12.68 -10.50
N SER A 70 -12.40 13.97 -10.53
CA SER A 70 -11.48 15.12 -10.69
C SER A 70 -10.99 15.77 -9.39
N HIS A 71 -11.17 15.11 -8.22
CA HIS A 71 -10.81 15.64 -6.90
C HIS A 71 -9.86 14.74 -6.09
#